data_AF-A0A4R4M030-F1
#
_entry.id   AF-A0A4R4M030-F1
#
_cell.length_a   1.000
_cell.length_b   1.000
_cell.length_c   1.000
_cell.angle_alpha   90.00
_cell.angle_beta   90.00
_cell.angle_gamma   90.00
#
_symmetry.space_group_name_H-M   'P 1'
#
loop_
_entity.id
_entity.type
_entity.pdbx_description
1 polymer ?
#
loop_
_entity_poly.entity_id
_entity_poly.type
_entity_poly.pdbx_seq_one_letter_code
_entity_poly.pdbx_strand_id
1 'polypeptide(L)'
;MSAVLALLALLLTGCGSASGAGGAEAPARPGEQLRQTIGNGLLESGKREEARIVRLDGTRLIPVDAPVLRSWKIYRVDHRQGPHPALLHVALGHGRVELLTGAPDAFGKVMAADGGTVEDTATAVALARVYVETTRPGGILTYVVGRVEDIRFRPGITGDDARHRDEIVAEYGPRIKAPVAVANGKKGFTATVFVVRDEALRRHDLKVSPKGAIEDEVKTLVPDLPVPYTF
;
A
#
# COMPACT_ATOMS: atom_id res chain seq x y z
N MET A 1 67.46 -23.45 25.70
CA MET A 1 67.55 -24.89 26.00
C MET A 1 67.09 -25.09 27.43
N SER A 2 66.28 -26.13 27.68
CA SER A 2 65.62 -26.52 28.95
C SER A 2 64.44 -25.60 29.36
N ALA A 3 63.14 -25.93 29.20
CA ALA A 3 62.38 -27.13 29.61
C ALA A 3 62.43 -27.34 31.14
N VAL A 4 61.37 -27.56 31.92
CA VAL A 4 59.97 -27.95 31.68
C VAL A 4 59.28 -28.13 33.07
N LEU A 5 57.93 -28.20 33.12
CA LEU A 5 57.04 -28.82 34.16
C LEU A 5 56.89 -28.07 35.52
N ALA A 6 55.78 -28.09 36.28
CA ALA A 6 54.34 -28.35 36.11
C ALA A 6 53.63 -28.19 37.50
N LEU A 7 52.30 -28.37 37.50
CA LEU A 7 51.35 -28.62 38.61
C LEU A 7 50.86 -27.40 39.43
N LEU A 8 49.56 -27.03 39.34
CA LEU A 8 48.32 -27.61 39.94
C LEU A 8 48.10 -27.20 41.41
N ALA A 9 47.03 -26.45 41.69
CA ALA A 9 45.91 -26.88 42.55
C ALA A 9 44.94 -25.73 42.97
N LEU A 10 43.65 -26.00 42.70
CA LEU A 10 42.43 -25.81 43.53
C LEU A 10 41.94 -24.42 44.03
N LEU A 11 40.75 -24.07 43.49
CA LEU A 11 39.44 -23.80 44.15
C LEU A 11 39.37 -22.87 45.39
N LEU A 12 38.54 -21.82 45.31
CA LEU A 12 37.28 -21.67 46.08
C LEU A 12 36.56 -20.33 45.82
N THR A 13 35.30 -20.44 45.37
CA THR A 13 34.09 -19.66 45.71
C THR A 13 34.19 -18.20 46.19
N GLY A 14 33.61 -17.31 45.38
CA GLY A 14 33.04 -16.03 45.82
C GLY A 14 31.87 -15.62 44.91
N CYS A 15 30.65 -16.04 45.26
CA CYS A 15 29.42 -15.55 44.64
C CYS A 15 29.16 -14.10 45.07
N GLY A 16 29.59 -13.14 44.25
CA GLY A 16 29.17 -11.75 44.33
C GLY A 16 28.01 -11.49 43.37
N SER A 17 26.77 -11.72 43.82
CA SER A 17 25.56 -11.34 43.07
C SER A 17 25.27 -9.86 43.28
N ALA A 18 25.73 -9.01 42.37
CA ALA A 18 25.27 -7.63 42.23
C ALA A 18 25.40 -7.17 40.77
N SER A 19 24.43 -7.53 39.95
CA SER A 19 24.21 -6.90 38.64
C SER A 19 22.75 -6.48 38.52
N GLY A 20 22.44 -5.34 39.11
CA GLY A 20 21.29 -4.54 38.73
C GLY A 20 21.52 -4.02 37.30
N ALA A 21 21.20 -4.85 36.31
CA ALA A 21 21.10 -4.41 34.94
C ALA A 21 19.73 -3.76 34.77
N GLY A 22 19.68 -2.45 35.00
CA GLY A 22 18.67 -1.60 34.38
C GLY A 22 18.81 -1.79 32.88
N GLY A 23 17.93 -2.62 32.31
CA GLY A 23 17.85 -2.83 30.87
C GLY A 23 17.42 -1.52 30.23
N ALA A 24 18.39 -0.70 29.85
CA ALA A 24 18.16 0.33 28.86
C ALA A 24 17.73 -0.38 27.58
N GLU A 25 16.44 -0.31 27.29
CA GLU A 25 15.84 -0.81 26.06
C GLU A 25 16.64 -0.24 24.90
N ALA A 26 17.27 -1.13 24.12
CA ALA A 26 18.08 -0.72 22.98
C ALA A 26 17.22 0.15 22.06
N PRO A 27 17.75 1.25 21.50
CA PRO A 27 16.96 2.13 20.65
C PRO A 27 16.38 1.31 19.49
N ALA A 28 15.06 1.41 19.32
CA ALA A 28 14.32 0.73 18.27
C ALA A 28 14.98 0.99 16.91
N ARG A 29 15.05 -0.04 16.05
CA ARG A 29 15.59 0.15 14.70
C ARG A 29 14.77 1.21 13.96
N PRO A 30 15.33 2.00 13.02
CA PRO A 30 14.58 3.09 12.35
C PRO A 30 13.23 2.65 11.74
N GLY A 31 13.17 1.44 11.17
CA GLY A 31 11.91 0.87 10.65
C GLY A 31 10.91 0.47 11.74
N GLU A 32 11.40 0.09 12.92
CA GLU A 32 10.57 -0.23 14.08
C GLU A 32 9.97 1.02 14.70
N GLN A 33 10.76 2.09 14.85
CA GLN A 33 10.24 3.38 15.30
C GLN A 33 9.13 3.91 14.38
N LEU A 34 9.31 3.80 13.06
CA LEU A 34 8.28 4.18 12.09
C LEU A 34 7.00 3.34 12.25
N ARG A 35 7.11 2.02 12.43
CA ARG A 35 5.95 1.15 12.72
C ARG A 35 5.24 1.55 14.01
N GLN A 36 5.99 1.90 15.07
CA GLN A 36 5.40 2.35 16.32
C GLN A 36 4.64 3.66 16.14
N THR A 37 5.23 4.64 15.44
CA THR A 37 4.56 5.92 15.13
C THR A 37 3.26 5.70 14.36
N ILE A 38 3.29 4.90 13.29
CA ILE A 38 2.09 4.59 12.50
C ILE A 38 1.06 3.83 13.33
N GLY A 39 1.49 2.81 14.09
CA GLY A 39 0.61 2.03 14.95
C GLY A 39 -0.05 2.87 16.04
N ASN A 40 0.68 3.80 16.67
CA ASN A 40 0.13 4.75 17.65
C ASN A 40 -0.94 5.65 17.02
N GLY A 41 -0.63 6.30 15.88
CA GLY A 41 -1.58 7.21 15.23
C GLY A 41 -2.84 6.51 14.72
N LEU A 42 -2.72 5.25 14.28
CA LEU A 42 -3.89 4.41 13.93
C LEU A 42 -4.74 4.08 15.17
N LEU A 43 -4.14 3.76 16.32
CA LEU A 43 -4.88 3.55 17.57
C LEU A 43 -5.62 4.80 18.04
N GLU A 44 -4.97 5.95 18.00
CA GLU A 44 -5.57 7.25 18.34
C GLU A 44 -6.78 7.55 17.46
N SER A 45 -6.75 7.09 16.21
CA SER A 45 -7.85 7.20 15.24
C SER A 45 -8.87 6.06 15.32
N GLY A 46 -8.78 5.19 16.34
CA GLY A 46 -9.71 4.07 16.57
C GLY A 46 -9.50 2.86 15.65
N LYS A 47 -8.45 2.83 14.83
CA LYS A 47 -8.12 1.74 13.88
C LYS A 47 -7.30 0.63 14.54
N ARG A 48 -7.91 -0.03 15.52
CA ARG A 48 -7.23 -0.98 16.42
C ARG A 48 -6.63 -2.18 15.68
N GLU A 49 -7.35 -2.73 14.72
CA GLU A 49 -6.89 -3.91 13.99
C GLU A 49 -5.76 -3.58 13.03
N GLU A 50 -5.87 -2.47 12.30
CA GLU A 50 -4.81 -2.00 11.40
C GLU A 50 -3.54 -1.61 12.18
N ALA A 51 -3.69 -0.98 13.34
CA ALA A 51 -2.58 -0.70 14.24
C ALA A 51 -1.87 -1.97 14.71
N ARG A 52 -2.65 -3.02 15.05
CA ARG A 52 -2.12 -4.33 15.42
C ARG A 52 -1.29 -4.91 14.27
N ILE A 53 -1.82 -4.92 13.04
CA ILE A 53 -1.13 -5.42 11.84
C ILE A 53 0.19 -4.67 11.60
N VAL A 54 0.19 -3.34 11.70
CA VAL A 54 1.40 -2.51 11.51
C VAL A 54 2.50 -2.89 12.51
N ARG A 55 2.13 -3.27 13.73
CA ARG A 55 3.07 -3.62 14.80
C ARG A 55 3.52 -5.07 14.80
N LEU A 56 2.88 -5.96 14.03
CA LEU A 56 3.30 -7.35 13.95
C LEU A 56 4.73 -7.45 13.43
N ASP A 57 5.47 -8.41 13.98
CA ASP A 57 6.77 -8.78 13.45
C ASP A 57 6.64 -9.28 12.01
N GLY A 58 7.65 -9.00 11.20
CA GLY A 58 7.62 -9.30 9.77
C GLY A 58 6.81 -8.33 8.91
N THR A 59 6.09 -7.37 9.50
CA THR A 59 5.43 -6.29 8.74
C THR A 59 6.44 -5.35 8.10
N ARG A 60 6.30 -5.15 6.78
CA ARG A 60 7.14 -4.25 5.98
C ARG A 60 6.38 -2.97 5.65
N LEU A 61 7.07 -1.84 5.78
CA LEU A 61 6.60 -0.54 5.33
C LEU A 61 7.35 -0.18 4.05
N ILE A 62 6.61 -0.04 2.95
CA ILE A 62 7.17 0.24 1.63
C ILE A 62 6.65 1.61 1.20
N PRO A 63 7.51 2.62 1.02
CA PRO A 63 7.08 3.92 0.53
C PRO A 63 6.36 3.81 -0.82
N VAL A 64 5.26 4.53 -0.96
CA VAL A 64 4.54 4.69 -2.22
C VAL A 64 4.93 6.04 -2.80
N ASP A 65 5.32 6.06 -4.07
CA ASP A 65 5.64 7.30 -4.77
C ASP A 65 4.35 8.11 -4.98
N ALA A 66 4.34 9.33 -4.44
CA ALA A 66 3.22 10.25 -4.48
C ALA A 66 3.76 11.67 -4.70
N PRO A 67 4.24 11.99 -5.91
CA PRO A 67 5.04 13.19 -6.18
C PRO A 67 4.34 14.52 -5.91
N VAL A 68 3.00 14.49 -5.82
CA VAL A 68 2.16 15.65 -5.48
C VAL A 68 2.18 16.00 -3.98
N LEU A 69 2.51 15.04 -3.11
CA LEU A 69 2.60 15.26 -1.67
C LEU A 69 3.98 15.82 -1.31
N ARG A 70 4.00 16.92 -0.57
CA ARG A 70 5.23 17.63 -0.19
C ARG A 70 5.69 17.28 1.23
N SER A 71 4.74 17.25 2.16
CA SER A 71 5.00 17.03 3.60
C SER A 71 4.42 15.71 4.11
N TRP A 72 3.52 15.09 3.35
CA TRP A 72 2.97 13.77 3.63
C TRP A 72 3.72 12.67 2.86
N LYS A 73 3.77 11.48 3.46
CA LYS A 73 4.30 10.27 2.84
C LYS A 73 3.26 9.17 2.94
N ILE A 74 3.10 8.41 1.86
CA ILE A 74 2.25 7.22 1.85
C ILE A 74 3.13 5.98 1.99
N TYR A 75 2.72 5.06 2.84
CA TYR A 75 3.35 3.77 3.03
C TYR A 75 2.37 2.64 2.74
N ARG A 76 2.82 1.66 1.97
CA ARG A 76 2.19 0.35 1.87
C ARG A 76 2.67 -0.52 3.02
N VAL A 77 1.74 -0.94 3.85
CA VAL A 77 1.93 -1.91 4.92
C VAL A 77 1.70 -3.29 4.33
N ASP A 78 2.75 -4.11 4.27
CA ASP A 78 2.73 -5.46 3.72
C ASP A 78 3.08 -6.47 4.82
N HIS A 79 2.07 -7.20 5.29
CA HIS A 79 2.23 -8.29 6.26
C HIS A 79 1.78 -9.60 5.62
N ARG A 80 2.74 -10.45 5.24
CA ARG A 80 2.46 -11.75 4.58
C ARG A 80 2.75 -12.96 5.46
N GLN A 81 3.20 -12.73 6.70
CA GLN A 81 3.64 -13.78 7.60
C GLN A 81 2.49 -14.25 8.48
N GLY A 82 1.47 -14.85 7.87
CA GLY A 82 0.31 -15.39 8.57
C GLY A 82 -0.72 -16.01 7.63
N PRO A 83 -1.76 -16.68 8.18
CA PRO A 83 -2.83 -17.30 7.39
C PRO A 83 -3.68 -16.27 6.63
N HIS A 84 -3.62 -15.00 7.03
CA HIS A 84 -4.35 -13.90 6.40
C HIS A 84 -3.37 -12.76 6.05
N PRO A 85 -2.77 -12.79 4.84
CA PRO A 85 -1.95 -11.68 4.38
C PRO A 85 -2.73 -10.37 4.38
N ALA A 86 -2.12 -9.32 4.93
CA ALA A 86 -2.71 -7.99 5.00
C ALA A 86 -1.89 -7.01 4.15
N LEU A 87 -2.59 -6.25 3.32
CA LEU A 87 -2.02 -5.17 2.53
C LEU A 87 -2.83 -3.89 2.74
N LEU A 88 -2.24 -2.92 3.45
CA LEU A 88 -2.88 -1.65 3.78
C LEU A 88 -2.05 -0.48 3.22
N HIS A 89 -2.68 0.69 3.08
CA HIS A 89 -2.02 1.94 2.79
C HIS A 89 -2.34 2.95 3.88
N VAL A 90 -1.30 3.65 4.35
CA VAL A 90 -1.40 4.68 5.37
C VAL A 90 -0.65 5.91 4.92
N ALA A 91 -1.16 7.09 5.24
CA ALA A 91 -0.46 8.35 5.06
C ALA A 91 0.05 8.84 6.42
N LEU A 92 1.28 9.37 6.42
CA LEU A 92 1.93 9.96 7.59
C LEU A 92 2.38 11.37 7.25
N GLY A 93 1.98 12.36 8.05
CA GLY A 93 2.38 13.75 7.87
C GLY A 93 1.87 14.64 9.00
N HIS A 94 2.64 15.68 9.34
CA HIS A 94 2.28 16.65 10.38
C HIS A 94 1.91 16.01 11.74
N GLY A 95 2.61 14.93 12.12
CA GLY A 95 2.34 14.20 13.37
C GLY A 95 1.03 13.38 13.37
N ARG A 96 0.35 13.25 12.22
CA ARG A 96 -0.90 12.49 12.07
C ARG A 96 -0.71 11.29 11.16
N VAL A 97 -1.58 10.30 11.36
CA VAL A 97 -1.64 9.07 10.55
C VAL A 97 -3.06 8.89 10.05
N GLU A 98 -3.22 8.66 8.76
CA GLU A 98 -4.51 8.41 8.12
C GLU A 98 -4.49 7.03 7.46
N LEU A 99 -5.47 6.18 7.76
CA LEU A 99 -5.68 4.93 7.02
C LEU A 99 -6.33 5.28 5.68
N LEU A 100 -5.69 4.88 4.57
CA LEU A 100 -6.20 5.15 3.22
C LEU A 100 -7.01 3.98 2.67
N THR A 101 -6.65 2.74 2.99
CA THR A 101 -7.34 1.54 2.49
C THR A 101 -8.83 1.61 2.79
N GLY A 102 -9.66 1.55 1.75
CA GLY A 102 -11.12 1.63 1.86
C GLY A 102 -11.65 3.00 2.33
N ALA A 103 -10.81 4.04 2.36
CA ALA A 103 -11.15 5.35 2.89
C ALA A 103 -10.78 6.50 1.92
N PRO A 104 -11.49 6.65 0.78
CA PRO A 104 -11.31 7.77 -0.15
C PRO A 104 -11.35 9.15 0.51
N ASP A 105 -12.24 9.36 1.48
CA ASP A 105 -12.35 10.64 2.19
C ASP A 105 -11.09 10.97 3.00
N ALA A 106 -10.41 9.96 3.55
CA ALA A 106 -9.15 10.15 4.27
C ALA A 106 -8.04 10.63 3.31
N PHE A 107 -8.03 10.12 2.08
CA PHE A 107 -7.12 10.61 1.03
C PHE A 107 -7.35 12.09 0.73
N GLY A 108 -8.62 12.52 0.61
CA GLY A 108 -8.97 13.93 0.44
C GLY A 108 -8.48 14.82 1.59
N LYS A 109 -8.57 14.34 2.84
CA LYS A 109 -8.04 15.05 4.02
C LYS A 109 -6.52 15.19 3.97
N VAL A 110 -5.81 14.15 3.53
CA VAL A 110 -4.35 14.18 3.35
C VAL A 110 -3.96 15.23 2.31
N MET A 111 -4.60 15.20 1.13
CA MET A 111 -4.35 16.18 0.07
C MET A 111 -4.61 17.62 0.53
N ALA A 112 -5.75 17.86 1.20
CA ALA A 112 -6.10 19.17 1.71
C ALA A 112 -5.11 19.67 2.78
N ALA A 113 -4.60 18.78 3.63
CA ALA A 113 -3.65 19.12 4.68
C ALA A 113 -2.20 19.30 4.18
N ASP A 114 -1.82 18.61 3.11
CA ASP A 114 -0.52 18.78 2.45
C ASP A 114 -0.44 20.11 1.70
N GLY A 115 -1.55 20.52 1.05
CA GLY A 115 -1.60 21.75 0.27
C GLY A 115 -0.90 21.65 -1.09
N GLY A 116 -0.55 20.44 -1.54
CA GLY A 116 0.00 20.17 -2.86
C GLY A 116 -0.92 20.61 -4.01
N THR A 117 -0.30 20.95 -5.14
CA THR A 117 -0.97 21.41 -6.36
C THR A 117 -0.75 20.44 -7.52
N VAL A 118 -1.74 20.33 -8.41
CA VAL A 118 -1.67 19.54 -9.63
C VAL A 118 -1.54 20.50 -10.80
N GLU A 119 -0.37 20.54 -11.42
CA GLU A 119 -0.01 21.58 -12.40
C GLU A 119 0.00 21.06 -13.85
N ASP A 120 0.16 19.75 -14.03
CA ASP A 120 0.24 19.10 -15.33
C ASP A 120 -0.47 17.74 -15.37
N THR A 121 -0.63 17.21 -16.58
CA THR A 121 -1.30 15.93 -16.82
C THR A 121 -0.53 14.75 -16.22
N ALA A 122 0.81 14.80 -16.16
CA ALA A 122 1.62 13.72 -15.60
C ALA A 122 1.38 13.58 -14.09
N THR A 123 1.35 14.71 -13.38
CA THR A 123 1.02 14.79 -11.96
C THR A 123 -0.41 14.34 -11.71
N ALA A 124 -1.35 14.72 -12.56
CA ALA A 124 -2.74 14.27 -12.47
C ALA A 124 -2.86 12.74 -12.65
N VAL A 125 -2.12 12.15 -13.60
CA VAL A 125 -2.05 10.69 -13.79
C VAL A 125 -1.47 10.00 -12.56
N ALA A 126 -0.35 10.51 -12.03
CA ALA A 126 0.29 9.94 -10.85
C ALA A 126 -0.67 9.97 -9.64
N LEU A 127 -1.30 11.13 -9.40
CA LEU A 127 -2.27 11.28 -8.32
C LEU A 127 -3.49 10.37 -8.48
N ALA A 128 -4.07 10.29 -9.69
CA ALA A 128 -5.19 9.40 -9.99
C ALA A 128 -4.86 7.93 -9.70
N ARG A 129 -3.68 7.48 -10.13
CA ARG A 129 -3.19 6.13 -9.86
C ARG A 129 -3.01 5.87 -8.37
N VAL A 130 -2.32 6.77 -7.66
CA VAL A 130 -2.09 6.66 -6.22
C VAL A 130 -3.42 6.63 -5.46
N TYR A 131 -4.37 7.48 -5.82
CA TYR A 131 -5.72 7.48 -5.22
C TYR A 131 -6.39 6.11 -5.36
N VAL A 132 -6.49 5.57 -6.58
CA VAL A 132 -7.13 4.26 -6.83
C VAL A 132 -6.41 3.13 -6.09
N GLU A 133 -5.08 3.09 -6.13
CA GLU A 133 -4.29 2.02 -5.51
C GLU A 133 -4.33 2.07 -3.98
N THR A 134 -4.32 3.28 -3.41
CA THR A 134 -4.23 3.45 -1.95
C THR A 134 -5.58 3.43 -1.25
N THR A 135 -6.66 3.82 -1.94
CA THR A 135 -8.01 3.88 -1.38
C THR A 135 -8.84 2.62 -1.65
N ARG A 136 -8.27 1.64 -2.36
CA ARG A 136 -8.91 0.35 -2.63
C ARG A 136 -9.44 -0.31 -1.34
N PRO A 137 -10.57 -1.02 -1.39
CA PRO A 137 -11.03 -1.83 -0.26
C PRO A 137 -10.00 -2.89 0.15
N GLY A 138 -9.89 -3.14 1.46
CA GLY A 138 -9.11 -4.25 1.99
C GLY A 138 -9.77 -5.59 1.65
N GLY A 139 -8.97 -6.65 1.50
CA GLY A 139 -9.47 -8.02 1.28
C GLY A 139 -10.08 -8.30 -0.09
N ILE A 140 -10.22 -7.29 -0.96
CA ILE A 140 -10.72 -7.46 -2.33
C ILE A 140 -9.54 -7.38 -3.30
N LEU A 141 -9.51 -8.29 -4.27
CA LEU A 141 -8.57 -8.23 -5.39
C LEU A 141 -8.74 -6.87 -6.09
N THR A 142 -7.71 -6.05 -6.11
CA THR A 142 -7.77 -4.77 -6.81
C THR A 142 -6.40 -4.40 -7.35
N TYR A 143 -6.32 -4.16 -8.66
CA TYR A 143 -5.10 -3.70 -9.31
C TYR A 143 -5.42 -2.88 -10.57
N VAL A 144 -4.56 -1.91 -10.85
CA VAL A 144 -4.62 -1.09 -12.07
C VAL A 144 -4.08 -1.90 -13.25
N VAL A 145 -4.73 -1.77 -14.40
CA VAL A 145 -4.29 -2.38 -15.67
C VAL A 145 -4.05 -1.29 -16.72
N GLY A 146 -2.94 -1.37 -17.44
CA GLY A 146 -2.59 -0.45 -18.51
C GLY A 146 -2.80 -1.03 -19.91
N ARG A 147 -3.08 -2.33 -20.00
CA ARG A 147 -3.41 -3.07 -21.21
C ARG A 147 -4.11 -4.36 -20.82
N VAL A 148 -4.73 -5.03 -21.79
CA VAL A 148 -5.52 -6.23 -21.51
C VAL A 148 -4.66 -7.40 -21.00
N GLU A 149 -3.39 -7.44 -21.38
CA GLU A 149 -2.42 -8.46 -20.93
C GLU A 149 -2.05 -8.31 -19.46
N ASP A 150 -2.33 -7.16 -18.84
CA ASP A 150 -2.12 -6.98 -17.40
C ASP A 150 -3.24 -7.65 -16.58
N ILE A 151 -4.37 -8.03 -17.21
CA ILE A 151 -5.43 -8.80 -16.56
C ILE A 151 -4.91 -10.20 -16.26
N ARG A 152 -4.91 -10.56 -14.98
CA ARG A 152 -4.44 -11.86 -14.49
C ARG A 152 -5.54 -12.89 -14.63
N PHE A 153 -5.83 -13.30 -15.85
CA PHE A 153 -6.77 -14.39 -16.11
C PHE A 153 -6.35 -15.68 -15.40
N ARG A 154 -7.34 -16.49 -15.00
CA ARG A 154 -7.11 -17.76 -14.32
C ARG A 154 -6.24 -18.69 -15.20
N PRO A 155 -5.13 -19.25 -14.66
CA PRO A 155 -4.34 -20.22 -15.40
C PRO A 155 -5.15 -21.48 -15.74
N GLY A 156 -4.90 -22.08 -16.92
CA GLY A 156 -5.56 -23.34 -17.31
C GLY A 156 -7.07 -23.22 -17.59
N ILE A 157 -7.57 -22.01 -17.78
CA ILE A 157 -8.95 -21.71 -18.20
C ILE A 157 -9.30 -22.43 -19.52
N THR A 158 -10.44 -23.12 -19.56
CA THR A 158 -10.93 -23.90 -20.70
C THR A 158 -12.43 -23.69 -20.91
N GLY A 159 -13.00 -24.24 -21.99
CA GLY A 159 -14.44 -24.21 -22.23
C GLY A 159 -14.99 -22.80 -22.40
N ASP A 160 -16.11 -22.53 -21.75
CA ASP A 160 -16.87 -21.29 -21.88
C ASP A 160 -16.10 -20.09 -21.30
N ASP A 161 -15.41 -20.28 -20.18
CA ASP A 161 -14.55 -19.26 -19.57
C ASP A 161 -13.41 -18.84 -20.52
N ALA A 162 -12.83 -19.78 -21.27
CA ALA A 162 -11.78 -19.48 -22.24
C ALA A 162 -12.30 -18.66 -23.43
N ARG A 163 -13.51 -18.98 -23.91
CA ARG A 163 -14.17 -18.16 -24.94
C ARG A 163 -14.49 -16.78 -24.41
N HIS A 164 -15.00 -16.68 -23.19
CA HIS A 164 -15.30 -15.39 -22.56
C HIS A 164 -14.05 -14.52 -22.41
N ARG A 165 -12.91 -15.09 -21.97
CA ARG A 165 -11.62 -14.40 -21.99
C ARG A 165 -11.29 -13.85 -23.38
N ASP A 166 -11.41 -14.67 -24.42
CA ASP A 166 -11.05 -14.28 -25.79
C ASP A 166 -11.94 -13.15 -26.32
N GLU A 167 -13.24 -13.18 -25.99
CA GLU A 167 -14.18 -12.09 -26.27
C GLU A 167 -13.77 -10.79 -25.57
N ILE A 168 -13.42 -10.85 -24.28
CA ILE A 168 -12.93 -9.69 -23.53
C ILE A 168 -11.66 -9.13 -24.17
N VAL A 169 -10.71 -10.00 -24.55
CA VAL A 169 -9.46 -9.59 -25.19
C VAL A 169 -9.72 -8.90 -26.52
N ALA A 170 -10.60 -9.46 -27.35
CA ALA A 170 -10.95 -8.88 -28.64
C ALA A 170 -11.67 -7.52 -28.50
N GLU A 171 -12.65 -7.41 -27.61
CA GLU A 171 -13.44 -6.18 -27.44
C GLU A 171 -12.66 -5.06 -26.72
N TYR A 172 -11.96 -5.40 -25.64
CA TYR A 172 -11.38 -4.42 -24.73
C TYR A 172 -9.88 -4.22 -24.91
N GLY A 173 -9.17 -5.12 -25.61
CA GLY A 173 -7.75 -4.96 -25.94
C GLY A 173 -7.40 -3.60 -26.55
N PRO A 174 -8.16 -3.10 -27.54
CA PRO A 174 -7.92 -1.77 -28.11
C PRO A 174 -8.27 -0.61 -27.16
N ARG A 175 -9.15 -0.84 -26.17
CA ARG A 175 -9.75 0.20 -25.31
C ARG A 175 -8.99 0.40 -24.01
N ILE A 176 -8.45 -0.67 -23.40
CA ILE A 176 -7.67 -0.60 -22.17
C ILE A 176 -6.31 0.03 -22.51
N LYS A 177 -6.01 1.12 -21.82
CA LYS A 177 -4.75 1.87 -21.96
C LYS A 177 -4.18 2.18 -20.59
N ALA A 178 -2.90 2.51 -20.56
CA ALA A 178 -2.25 3.03 -19.37
C ALA A 178 -3.03 4.25 -18.85
N PRO A 179 -2.98 4.53 -17.54
CA PRO A 179 -3.56 5.74 -16.98
C PRO A 179 -3.17 6.98 -17.78
N VAL A 180 -4.16 7.76 -18.19
CA VAL A 180 -3.97 9.01 -18.97
C VAL A 180 -4.83 10.10 -18.38
N ALA A 181 -4.37 11.35 -18.48
CA ALA A 181 -5.13 12.53 -18.09
C ALA A 181 -5.19 13.56 -19.20
N VAL A 182 -6.33 14.23 -19.29
CA VAL A 182 -6.58 15.34 -20.21
C VAL A 182 -6.87 16.59 -19.39
N ALA A 183 -6.27 17.72 -19.78
CA ALA A 183 -6.52 19.00 -19.15
C ALA A 183 -7.93 19.52 -19.52
N ASN A 184 -8.68 19.98 -18.53
CA ASN A 184 -10.01 20.58 -18.68
C ASN A 184 -9.96 22.10 -18.48
N GLY A 185 -8.94 22.74 -19.06
CA GLY A 185 -8.63 24.15 -18.82
C GLY A 185 -8.41 24.45 -17.35
N LYS A 186 -8.99 25.55 -16.84
CA LYS A 186 -8.81 25.99 -15.44
C LYS A 186 -9.53 25.09 -14.40
N LYS A 187 -10.33 24.11 -14.83
CA LYS A 187 -11.10 23.24 -13.94
C LYS A 187 -10.30 22.06 -13.40
N GLY A 188 -9.07 21.85 -13.87
CA GLY A 188 -8.21 20.73 -13.50
C GLY A 188 -8.10 19.72 -14.64
N PHE A 189 -8.14 18.43 -14.31
CA PHE A 189 -7.87 17.33 -15.22
C PHE A 189 -8.94 16.25 -15.11
N THR A 190 -9.17 15.51 -16.20
CA THR A 190 -9.87 14.21 -16.14
C THR A 190 -8.86 13.13 -16.41
N ALA A 191 -8.67 12.23 -15.44
CA ALA A 191 -7.84 11.05 -15.57
C ALA A 191 -8.70 9.81 -15.77
N THR A 192 -8.35 8.96 -16.73
CA THR A 192 -9.00 7.66 -16.94
C THR A 192 -8.06 6.56 -16.47
N VAL A 193 -8.56 5.68 -15.59
CA VAL A 193 -7.82 4.55 -15.03
C VAL A 193 -8.66 3.28 -15.18
N PHE A 194 -8.05 2.19 -15.65
CA PHE A 194 -8.70 0.88 -15.70
C PHE A 194 -8.27 0.04 -14.51
N VAL A 195 -9.23 -0.59 -13.86
CA VAL A 195 -9.03 -1.32 -12.60
C VAL A 195 -9.74 -2.65 -12.71
N VAL A 196 -9.01 -3.73 -12.43
CA VAL A 196 -9.67 -4.99 -12.08
C VAL A 196 -9.97 -4.92 -10.60
N ARG A 197 -11.25 -5.02 -10.24
CA ARG A 197 -11.72 -5.12 -8.86
C ARG A 197 -12.60 -6.34 -8.73
N ASP A 198 -12.17 -7.26 -7.88
CA ASP A 198 -12.79 -8.58 -7.75
C ASP A 198 -12.81 -9.26 -9.12
N GLU A 199 -13.98 -9.70 -9.59
CA GLU A 199 -14.20 -10.25 -10.92
C GLU A 199 -14.71 -9.19 -11.91
N ALA A 200 -14.42 -7.90 -11.73
CA ALA A 200 -14.92 -6.87 -12.64
C ALA A 200 -13.82 -6.00 -13.23
N LEU A 201 -13.88 -5.77 -14.55
CA LEU A 201 -13.14 -4.69 -15.20
C LEU A 201 -13.94 -3.40 -15.05
N ARG A 202 -13.32 -2.39 -14.45
CA ARG A 202 -13.93 -1.08 -14.24
C ARG A 202 -13.07 0.01 -14.88
N ARG A 203 -13.74 1.01 -15.42
CA ARG A 203 -13.15 2.28 -15.82
C ARG A 203 -13.50 3.31 -14.76
N HIS A 204 -12.48 3.96 -14.23
CA HIS A 204 -12.59 5.12 -13.35
C HIS A 204 -12.33 6.37 -14.19
N ASP A 205 -13.28 7.28 -14.22
CA ASP A 205 -13.12 8.62 -14.78
C ASP A 205 -13.03 9.61 -13.62
N LEU A 206 -11.79 9.96 -13.28
CA LEU A 206 -11.42 10.73 -12.10
C LEU A 206 -11.31 12.21 -12.48
N LYS A 207 -12.15 13.06 -11.89
CA LYS A 207 -11.99 14.51 -12.01
C LYS A 207 -11.04 14.98 -10.92
N VAL A 208 -9.87 15.45 -11.34
CA VAL A 208 -8.79 15.91 -10.46
C VAL A 208 -8.75 17.43 -10.49
N SER A 209 -9.08 18.07 -9.37
CA SER A 209 -8.97 19.53 -9.25
C SER A 209 -7.51 20.01 -9.18
N PRO A 210 -7.21 21.29 -9.46
CA PRO A 210 -5.87 21.85 -9.29
C PRO A 210 -5.30 21.76 -7.86
N LYS A 211 -6.18 21.57 -6.86
CA LYS A 211 -5.82 21.40 -5.44
C LYS A 211 -5.77 19.92 -5.01
N GLY A 212 -5.84 18.98 -5.96
CA GLY A 212 -5.75 17.55 -5.68
C GLY A 212 -7.01 16.89 -5.12
N ALA A 213 -8.13 17.60 -4.98
CA ALA A 213 -9.43 16.96 -4.71
C ALA A 213 -9.84 16.09 -5.91
N ILE A 214 -10.43 14.92 -5.63
CA ILE A 214 -10.78 13.89 -6.62
C ILE A 214 -12.26 13.55 -6.50
N GLU A 215 -12.96 13.57 -7.62
CA GLU A 215 -14.27 12.92 -7.78
C GLU A 215 -14.08 11.68 -8.66
N ASP A 216 -14.62 10.54 -8.25
CA ASP A 216 -14.45 9.26 -8.94
C ASP A 216 -15.78 8.76 -9.50
N GLU A 217 -15.89 8.75 -10.83
CA GLU A 217 -17.00 8.11 -11.53
C GLU A 217 -16.58 6.73 -12.04
N VAL A 218 -17.28 5.69 -11.59
CA VAL A 218 -16.90 4.30 -11.88
C VAL A 218 -17.92 3.66 -12.81
N LYS A 219 -17.45 3.17 -13.96
CA LYS A 219 -18.22 2.36 -14.90
C LYS A 219 -17.69 0.94 -14.95
N THR A 220 -18.54 -0.03 -14.65
CA THR A 220 -18.24 -1.45 -14.93
C THR A 220 -18.30 -1.68 -16.43
N LEU A 221 -17.20 -2.17 -17.00
CA LEU A 221 -17.10 -2.53 -18.40
C LEU A 221 -17.42 -4.01 -18.60
N VAL A 222 -16.80 -4.85 -17.78
CA VAL A 222 -16.97 -6.30 -17.84
C VAL A 222 -17.29 -6.80 -16.43
N PRO A 223 -18.48 -7.35 -16.18
CA PRO A 223 -18.73 -8.18 -15.01
C PRO A 223 -18.11 -9.57 -15.21
N ASP A 224 -17.91 -10.31 -14.12
CA ASP A 224 -17.57 -11.75 -14.14
C ASP A 224 -16.30 -12.13 -14.94
N LEU A 225 -15.27 -11.28 -14.88
CA LEU A 225 -13.93 -11.58 -15.37
C LEU A 225 -13.43 -12.92 -14.83
N PRO A 226 -12.90 -13.82 -15.68
CA PRO A 226 -12.42 -15.11 -15.24
C PRO A 226 -11.01 -15.00 -14.65
N VAL A 227 -10.91 -14.35 -13.50
CA VAL A 227 -9.71 -14.16 -12.69
C VAL A 227 -9.70 -15.17 -11.51
N PRO A 228 -8.58 -15.30 -10.78
CA PRO A 228 -8.53 -16.09 -9.56
C PRO A 228 -9.43 -15.52 -8.45
N TYR A 229 -10.16 -16.40 -7.76
CA TYR A 229 -11.06 -16.05 -6.65
C TYR A 229 -10.36 -15.53 -5.39
N THR A 230 -9.06 -15.79 -5.22
CA THR A 230 -8.28 -15.41 -4.03
C THR A 230 -6.81 -15.22 -4.38
N PHE A 231 -6.14 -14.30 -3.65
CA PHE A 231 -4.68 -14.13 -3.62
C PHE A 231 -4.13 -14.39 -2.23
#